data_AF-A0A939XKP0-F1
#
_entry.id   AF-A0A939XKP0-F1
#
_cell.length_a   1.000
_cell.length_b   1.000
_cell.length_c   1.000
_cell.angle_alpha   90.00
_cell.angle_beta   90.00
_cell.angle_gamma   90.00
#
_symmetry.space_group_name_H-M   'P 1'
#
loop_
_entity.id
_entity.type
_entity.pdbx_description
1 polymer ?
#
loop_
_entity_poly.entity_id
_entity_poly.type
_entity_poly.pdbx_seq_one_letter_code
_entity_poly.pdbx_strand_id
1 'polypeptide(L)'
;MDNINRRDFLKIAGTAAAVTAVSATGCGDAVKSGSIANTTTSVSKNIPTDKMTYRINPKTGDKISILGYGFMRLPTISNQSARESGDEIDQETVNKLVDYAIEHGLNLFDTSPAYCRGMSEHATGIALSRYPRDKYFVSTKLSNFSPQQWNLEESVAMYKKSLKELQVDYID
;
A
#
# COMPACT_ATOMS: atom_id res chain seq x y z
N MET A 1 3.20 -14.61 -37.05
CA MET A 1 3.42 -13.52 -36.08
C MET A 1 3.36 -14.17 -34.72
N ASP A 2 4.51 -14.53 -34.18
CA ASP A 2 4.60 -15.43 -33.02
C ASP A 2 4.31 -14.66 -31.73
N ASN A 3 3.36 -15.18 -30.94
CA ASN A 3 2.99 -14.64 -29.64
C ASN A 3 4.10 -14.96 -28.62
N ILE A 4 5.01 -14.01 -28.44
CA ILE A 4 6.01 -14.06 -27.36
C ILE A 4 5.30 -13.86 -26.02
N ASN A 5 5.41 -14.86 -25.14
CA ASN A 5 4.90 -14.77 -23.77
C ASN A 5 5.79 -13.82 -22.95
N ARG A 6 5.20 -13.09 -21.99
CA ARG A 6 5.91 -12.20 -21.04
C ARG A 6 7.13 -12.86 -20.39
N ARG A 7 7.06 -14.17 -20.13
CA ARG A 7 8.18 -14.95 -19.56
C ARG A 7 9.36 -15.10 -20.51
N ASP A 8 9.10 -15.16 -21.81
CA ASP A 8 10.14 -15.30 -22.83
C ASP A 8 10.78 -13.94 -23.14
N PHE A 9 10.00 -12.85 -23.11
CA PHE A 9 10.51 -11.49 -23.22
C PHE A 9 11.53 -11.16 -22.11
N LEU A 10 11.25 -11.53 -20.86
CA LEU A 10 12.17 -11.28 -19.74
C LEU A 10 13.46 -12.10 -19.84
N LYS A 11 13.40 -13.33 -20.38
CA LYS A 11 14.60 -14.13 -20.64
C LYS A 11 15.46 -13.50 -21.73
N ILE A 12 14.84 -13.00 -22.80
CA ILE A 12 15.53 -12.36 -23.94
C ILE A 12 16.13 -11.01 -23.53
N ALA A 13 15.40 -10.20 -22.75
CA ALA A 13 15.90 -8.92 -22.25
C ALA A 13 17.05 -9.10 -21.23
N GLY A 14 17.02 -10.19 -20.45
CA GLY A 14 18.09 -10.56 -19.52
C GLY A 14 19.38 -11.05 -20.21
N THR A 15 19.29 -11.59 -21.43
CA THR A 15 20.47 -12.08 -22.19
C THR A 15 21.04 -11.06 -23.18
N ALA A 16 20.31 -9.99 -23.52
CA ALA A 16 20.75 -8.99 -24.51
C ALA A 16 21.76 -7.94 -24.00
N ALA A 17 22.11 -7.93 -22.71
CA ALA A 17 23.04 -6.95 -22.13
C ALA A 17 24.52 -7.36 -22.16
N ALA A 18 24.87 -8.52 -22.72
CA ALA A 18 26.24 -9.05 -22.65
C ALA A 18 26.83 -9.38 -24.03
N VAL A 19 26.88 -8.41 -24.95
CA VAL A 19 27.75 -8.51 -26.13
C VAL A 19 28.35 -7.14 -26.51
N THR A 20 29.49 -6.80 -25.92
CA THR A 20 30.58 -6.11 -26.65
C THR A 20 31.91 -6.49 -25.99
N ALA A 21 32.89 -6.84 -26.81
CA ALA A 21 34.01 -7.73 -26.51
C ALA A 21 35.33 -7.05 -26.09
N VAL A 22 36.04 -7.69 -25.13
CA VAL A 22 37.50 -8.02 -25.07
C VAL A 22 38.52 -6.86 -25.22
N SER A 23 39.38 -6.50 -24.23
CA SER A 23 40.58 -7.26 -23.80
C SER A 23 41.36 -6.54 -22.68
N ALA A 24 41.73 -7.26 -21.61
CA ALA A 24 43.05 -7.21 -20.96
C ALA A 24 43.14 -8.32 -19.89
N THR A 25 44.21 -9.08 -19.98
CA THR A 25 44.57 -10.33 -19.29
C THR A 25 44.84 -10.20 -17.79
N GLY A 26 44.42 -11.20 -17.00
CA GLY A 26 44.90 -11.43 -15.63
C GLY A 26 44.27 -12.67 -14.98
N CYS A 27 44.98 -13.81 -15.05
CA CYS A 27 44.62 -15.08 -14.39
C CYS A 27 44.64 -15.01 -12.85
N GLY A 28 43.80 -15.82 -12.21
CA GLY A 28 43.99 -16.25 -10.81
C GLY A 28 42.71 -16.74 -10.14
N ASP A 29 42.50 -18.05 -10.13
CA ASP A 29 41.38 -18.77 -9.50
C ASP A 29 41.20 -18.49 -8.00
N ALA A 30 39.94 -18.43 -7.54
CA ALA A 30 39.43 -19.30 -6.46
C ALA A 30 37.96 -18.98 -6.14
N VAL A 31 37.09 -19.93 -6.46
CA VAL A 31 35.75 -20.06 -5.89
C VAL A 31 35.88 -20.24 -4.38
N LYS A 32 35.28 -19.34 -3.58
CA LYS A 32 34.92 -19.63 -2.18
C LYS A 32 33.48 -19.19 -1.89
N SER A 33 32.78 -20.14 -1.31
CA SER A 33 31.41 -20.13 -0.83
C SER A 33 30.97 -18.86 -0.11
N GLY A 34 29.75 -18.43 -0.43
CA GLY A 34 28.69 -18.38 0.56
C GLY A 34 28.89 -17.42 1.72
N SER A 35 28.86 -16.14 1.42
CA SER A 35 28.34 -15.15 2.36
C SER A 35 27.44 -14.22 1.56
N ILE A 36 26.13 -14.36 1.76
CA ILE A 36 25.15 -13.35 1.38
C ILE A 36 25.49 -12.13 2.24
N ALA A 37 26.44 -11.33 1.78
CA ALA A 37 26.49 -9.94 2.13
C ALA A 37 25.15 -9.40 1.60
N ASN A 38 24.18 -9.25 2.49
CA ASN A 38 23.04 -8.42 2.22
C ASN A 38 23.64 -7.07 1.86
N THR A 39 23.70 -6.81 0.55
CA THR A 39 23.89 -5.50 -0.01
C THR A 39 22.79 -4.66 0.60
N THR A 40 23.10 -4.04 1.73
CA THR A 40 22.41 -2.86 2.20
C THR A 40 22.70 -1.85 1.11
N THR A 41 21.87 -1.87 0.08
CA THR A 41 21.71 -0.72 -0.80
C THR A 41 21.27 0.36 0.16
N SER A 42 22.24 1.12 0.66
CA SER A 42 22.04 2.30 1.45
C SER A 42 21.07 3.15 0.65
N VAL A 43 19.79 3.15 1.02
CA VAL A 43 18.83 4.15 0.59
C VAL A 43 19.24 5.44 1.29
N SER A 44 20.37 6.00 0.86
CA SER A 44 20.82 7.32 1.25
C SER A 44 20.35 8.27 0.15
N LYS A 45 19.25 8.98 0.46
CA LYS A 45 19.05 10.42 0.28
C LYS A 45 17.57 10.72 0.53
N ASN A 46 17.30 11.67 1.43
CA ASN A 46 15.97 12.16 1.82
C ASN A 46 14.96 12.03 0.68
N ILE A 47 13.94 11.20 0.89
CA ILE A 47 12.86 11.04 -0.09
C ILE A 47 12.14 12.40 -0.15
N PRO A 48 12.03 13.04 -1.33
CA PRO A 48 11.39 14.34 -1.43
C PRO A 48 9.91 14.27 -1.03
N THR A 49 9.49 15.17 -0.15
CA THR A 49 8.11 15.26 0.33
C THR A 49 7.21 16.10 -0.58
N ASP A 50 7.78 16.87 -1.51
CA ASP A 50 7.10 17.80 -2.41
C ASP A 50 6.85 17.26 -3.83
N LYS A 51 7.09 15.96 -4.07
CA LYS A 51 7.06 15.35 -5.41
C LYS A 51 5.85 14.45 -5.68
N MET A 52 4.86 14.41 -4.79
CA MET A 52 3.63 13.67 -5.08
C MET A 52 2.96 14.20 -6.35
N THR A 53 2.61 13.29 -7.25
CA THR A 53 1.82 13.61 -8.43
C THR A 53 0.33 13.51 -8.08
N TYR A 54 -0.46 14.47 -8.54
CA TYR A 54 -1.90 14.53 -8.27
C TYR A 54 -2.72 14.49 -9.55
N ARG A 55 -3.97 14.04 -9.43
CA ARG A 55 -5.02 14.20 -10.45
C ARG A 55 -6.12 15.08 -9.89
N ILE A 56 -6.72 15.88 -10.75
CA ILE A 56 -7.84 16.74 -10.40
C ILE A 56 -9.11 16.09 -10.93
N ASN A 57 -10.08 15.85 -10.07
CA ASN A 57 -11.41 15.44 -10.50
C ASN A 57 -12.09 16.64 -11.20
N PRO A 58 -12.45 16.54 -12.49
CA PRO A 58 -12.98 17.68 -13.23
C PRO A 58 -14.39 18.11 -12.77
N LYS A 59 -15.11 17.27 -12.01
CA LYS A 59 -16.46 17.58 -11.52
C LYS A 59 -16.44 18.24 -10.16
N THR A 60 -15.59 17.75 -9.26
CA THR A 60 -15.55 18.21 -7.86
C THR A 60 -14.41 19.18 -7.59
N GLY A 61 -13.36 19.18 -8.42
CA GLY A 61 -12.13 19.94 -8.19
C GLY A 61 -11.14 19.26 -7.24
N ASP A 62 -11.47 18.09 -6.69
CA ASP A 62 -10.63 17.39 -5.73
C ASP A 62 -9.27 17.06 -6.31
N LYS A 63 -8.21 17.40 -5.58
CA LYS A 63 -6.83 17.13 -5.93
C LYS A 63 -6.34 15.89 -5.17
N ILE A 64 -6.37 14.74 -5.83
CA ILE A 64 -6.13 13.43 -5.24
C ILE A 64 -4.74 12.92 -5.64
N SER A 65 -3.98 12.39 -4.69
CA SER A 65 -2.67 11.77 -4.96
C SER A 65 -2.82 10.62 -5.96
N ILE A 66 -1.86 10.48 -6.88
CA ILE A 66 -1.94 9.44 -7.91
C ILE A 66 -1.83 8.02 -7.33
N LEU A 67 -1.24 7.92 -6.15
CA LEU A 67 -1.20 6.72 -5.33
C LEU A 67 -2.24 6.84 -4.21
N GLY A 68 -2.96 5.75 -3.96
CA GLY A 68 -3.75 5.56 -2.75
C GLY A 68 -3.09 4.52 -1.85
N TYR A 69 -3.32 4.62 -0.54
CA TYR A 69 -2.77 3.69 0.44
C TYR A 69 -3.85 2.69 0.87
N GLY A 70 -3.69 1.42 0.50
CA GLY A 70 -4.64 0.35 0.82
C GLY A 70 -4.36 -0.33 2.16
N PHE A 71 -5.39 -0.44 3.00
CA PHE A 71 -5.33 -0.93 4.38
C PHE A 71 -5.80 -2.39 4.50
N MET A 72 -5.80 -3.14 3.39
CA MET A 72 -6.21 -4.56 3.38
C MET A 72 -5.32 -5.46 4.25
N ARG A 73 -4.09 -5.03 4.53
CA ARG A 73 -3.07 -5.75 5.30
C ARG A 73 -2.32 -4.75 6.17
N LEU A 74 -2.76 -4.61 7.41
CA LEU A 74 -2.09 -3.78 8.40
C LEU A 74 -1.05 -4.58 9.19
N PRO A 75 0.02 -3.93 9.67
CA PRO A 75 1.01 -4.57 10.54
C PRO A 75 0.35 -5.03 11.85
N THR A 76 0.80 -6.18 12.36
CA THR A 76 0.43 -6.67 13.69
C THR A 76 1.61 -6.62 14.65
N ILE A 77 1.33 -6.72 15.95
CA ILE A 77 2.34 -6.77 17.01
C ILE A 77 3.33 -7.94 16.86
N SER A 78 2.93 -9.01 16.16
CA SER A 78 3.75 -10.19 15.87
C SER A 78 4.58 -10.06 14.59
N ASN A 79 4.56 -8.89 13.94
CA ASN A 79 5.13 -8.66 12.60
C ASN A 79 4.57 -9.58 11.51
N GLN A 80 3.32 -10.01 11.67
CA GLN A 80 2.57 -10.69 10.62
C GLN A 80 1.55 -9.72 9.99
N SER A 81 0.91 -10.17 8.91
CA SER A 81 -0.18 -9.42 8.28
C SER A 81 -1.47 -9.64 9.07
N ALA A 82 -2.20 -8.57 9.41
CA ALA A 82 -3.50 -8.66 10.10
C ALA A 82 -4.60 -9.35 9.26
N ARG A 83 -4.34 -9.57 7.96
CA ARG A 83 -5.20 -10.39 7.10
C ARG A 83 -5.00 -11.89 7.31
N GLU A 84 -3.76 -12.28 7.61
CA GLU A 84 -3.31 -13.68 7.63
C GLU A 84 -3.21 -14.22 9.06
N SER A 85 -2.90 -13.35 10.01
CA SER A 85 -2.83 -13.66 11.43
C SER A 85 -4.11 -13.24 12.16
N GLY A 86 -4.36 -13.84 13.32
CA GLY A 86 -5.37 -13.36 14.27
C GLY A 86 -4.82 -12.35 15.27
N ASP A 87 -3.62 -11.85 15.01
CA ASP A 87 -2.87 -11.04 15.95
C ASP A 87 -3.37 -9.59 15.94
N GLU A 88 -3.13 -8.90 17.05
CA GLU A 88 -3.55 -7.52 17.24
C GLU A 88 -2.82 -6.58 16.27
N ILE A 89 -3.56 -5.62 15.70
CA ILE A 89 -2.97 -4.58 14.84
C ILE A 89 -2.02 -3.73 15.68
N ASP A 90 -0.80 -3.54 15.18
CA ASP A 90 0.14 -2.59 15.76
C ASP A 90 -0.26 -1.17 15.35
N GLN A 91 -1.11 -0.55 16.17
CA GLN A 91 -1.62 0.78 15.91
C GLN A 91 -0.51 1.84 15.86
N GLU A 92 0.56 1.69 16.63
CA GLU A 92 1.67 2.65 16.62
C GLU A 92 2.41 2.61 15.27
N THR A 93 2.61 1.42 14.73
CA THR A 93 3.19 1.26 13.39
C THR A 93 2.25 1.75 12.31
N VAL A 94 0.94 1.46 12.38
CA VAL A 94 -0.06 2.04 11.45
C VAL A 94 -0.01 3.56 11.47
N ASN A 95 0.05 4.14 12.66
CA ASN A 95 0.16 5.58 12.87
C ASN A 95 1.39 6.17 12.17
N LYS A 96 2.58 5.60 12.39
CA LYS A 96 3.83 6.04 11.74
C LYS A 96 3.78 5.93 10.22
N LEU A 97 3.14 4.89 9.68
CA LEU A 97 2.97 4.70 8.25
C LEU A 97 2.04 5.76 7.63
N VAL A 98 0.96 6.11 8.33
CA VAL A 98 0.07 7.21 7.93
C VAL A 98 0.81 8.54 7.97
N ASP A 99 1.59 8.79 9.04
CA ASP A 99 2.36 10.02 9.20
C ASP A 99 3.32 10.21 8.03
N TYR A 100 4.07 9.15 7.70
CA TYR A 100 4.98 9.14 6.56
C TYR A 100 4.26 9.37 5.23
N ALA A 101 3.10 8.73 5.02
CA ALA A 101 2.35 8.86 3.77
C ALA A 101 1.84 10.30 3.56
N ILE A 102 1.28 10.91 4.60
CA ILE A 102 0.78 12.30 4.56
C ILE A 102 1.94 13.29 4.39
N GLU A 103 3.05 13.08 5.11
CA GLU A 103 4.26 13.90 4.97
C GLU A 103 4.78 13.92 3.52
N HIS A 104 4.63 12.80 2.80
CA HIS A 104 5.03 12.67 1.40
C HIS A 104 3.90 13.00 0.40
N GLY A 105 2.84 13.64 0.86
CA GLY A 105 1.77 14.19 0.04
C GLY A 105 0.68 13.20 -0.40
N LEU A 106 0.71 11.94 0.05
CA LEU A 106 -0.40 11.00 -0.19
C LEU A 106 -1.62 11.44 0.61
N ASN A 107 -2.78 11.48 -0.04
CA ASN A 107 -4.02 11.91 0.60
C ASN A 107 -5.21 10.99 0.36
N LEU A 108 -5.05 9.82 -0.30
CA LEU A 108 -6.14 8.85 -0.49
C LEU A 108 -5.89 7.56 0.27
N PHE A 109 -6.78 7.20 1.19
CA PHE A 109 -6.69 6.01 2.03
C PHE A 109 -7.87 5.07 1.76
N ASP A 110 -7.58 3.81 1.41
CA ASP A 110 -8.59 2.80 1.09
C ASP A 110 -8.67 1.72 2.16
N THR A 111 -9.87 1.44 2.65
CA THR A 111 -10.14 0.43 3.68
C THR A 111 -11.45 -0.33 3.40
N SER A 112 -11.92 -1.15 4.32
CA SER A 112 -13.18 -1.91 4.20
C SER A 112 -13.61 -2.54 5.53
N PRO A 113 -14.93 -2.70 5.77
CA PRO A 113 -15.48 -3.44 6.92
C PRO A 113 -15.00 -4.88 7.05
N ALA A 114 -14.47 -5.48 5.98
CA ALA A 114 -13.99 -6.86 6.00
C ALA A 114 -12.47 -6.99 6.09
N TYR A 115 -11.74 -5.90 5.91
CA TYR A 115 -10.28 -5.92 5.99
C TYR A 115 -9.82 -6.17 7.42
N CYS A 116 -8.73 -6.92 7.54
CA CYS A 116 -8.12 -7.24 8.84
C CYS A 116 -9.15 -7.78 9.84
N ARG A 117 -10.05 -8.68 9.39
CA ARG A 117 -11.12 -9.29 10.18
C ARG A 117 -12.07 -8.26 10.82
N GLY A 118 -12.28 -7.13 10.14
CA GLY A 118 -13.15 -6.04 10.58
C GLY A 118 -12.46 -4.98 11.44
N MET A 119 -11.15 -5.10 11.67
CA MET A 119 -10.38 -4.15 12.49
C MET A 119 -9.80 -2.98 11.68
N SER A 120 -9.79 -3.08 10.34
CA SER A 120 -9.12 -2.12 9.47
C SER A 120 -9.71 -0.71 9.56
N GLU A 121 -11.03 -0.56 9.52
CA GLU A 121 -11.68 0.76 9.58
C GLU A 121 -11.38 1.47 10.90
N HIS A 122 -11.46 0.74 12.02
CA HIS A 122 -11.14 1.29 13.34
C HIS A 122 -9.70 1.81 13.41
N ALA A 123 -8.73 0.98 12.98
CA ALA A 123 -7.32 1.36 12.97
C ALA A 123 -7.03 2.55 12.03
N THR A 124 -7.74 2.61 10.90
CA THR A 124 -7.69 3.74 9.96
C THR A 124 -8.21 5.02 10.61
N GLY A 125 -9.36 4.95 11.29
CA GLY A 125 -9.98 6.07 11.98
C GLY A 125 -9.10 6.65 13.09
N ILE A 126 -8.49 5.79 13.91
CA ILE A 126 -7.50 6.22 14.91
C ILE A 126 -6.34 6.96 14.26
N ALA A 127 -5.78 6.43 13.17
CA ALA A 127 -4.61 7.01 12.54
C ALA A 127 -4.91 8.36 11.85
N LEU A 128 -6.03 8.46 11.13
CA LEU A 128 -6.44 9.63 10.35
C LEU A 128 -7.06 10.75 11.20
N SER A 129 -7.72 10.43 12.32
CA SER A 129 -8.30 11.44 13.22
C SER A 129 -7.27 12.38 13.86
N ARG A 130 -5.98 12.04 13.77
CA ARG A 130 -4.86 12.90 14.17
C ARG A 130 -4.56 14.03 13.18
N TYR A 131 -5.22 14.03 12.01
CA TYR A 131 -5.05 15.02 10.95
C TYR A 131 -6.36 15.78 10.70
N PRO A 132 -6.30 17.06 10.27
CA PRO A 132 -7.50 17.78 9.84
C PRO A 132 -8.24 17.02 8.73
N ARG A 133 -9.57 16.91 8.84
CA ARG A 133 -10.40 16.06 7.95
C ARG A 133 -10.30 16.44 6.47
N ASP A 134 -10.00 17.70 6.16
CA ASP A 134 -9.81 18.24 4.82
C ASP A 134 -8.43 17.92 4.20
N LYS A 135 -7.54 17.24 4.93
CA LYS A 135 -6.21 16.83 4.44
C LYS A 135 -6.19 15.48 3.75
N TYR A 136 -7.23 14.68 3.90
CA TYR A 136 -7.29 13.34 3.36
C TYR A 136 -8.66 13.00 2.78
N PHE A 137 -8.65 12.03 1.89
CA PHE A 137 -9.78 11.33 1.32
C PHE A 137 -9.77 9.91 1.86
N VAL A 138 -10.92 9.41 2.26
CA VAL A 138 -11.08 8.04 2.74
C VAL A 138 -12.13 7.31 1.92
N SER A 139 -11.75 6.17 1.34
CA SER A 139 -12.65 5.26 0.64
C SER A 139 -12.87 3.99 1.46
N THR A 140 -14.13 3.57 1.57
CA THR A 140 -14.49 2.26 2.13
C THR A 140 -15.52 1.56 1.23
N LYS A 141 -15.98 0.37 1.63
CA LYS A 141 -16.76 -0.54 0.78
C LYS A 141 -17.97 -1.06 1.52
N LEU A 142 -19.08 -1.27 0.82
CA LEU A 142 -20.15 -2.14 1.32
C LEU A 142 -19.71 -3.60 1.15
N SER A 143 -19.25 -4.21 2.24
CA SER A 143 -18.68 -5.57 2.25
C SER A 143 -19.76 -6.62 2.55
N ASN A 144 -20.82 -6.62 1.75
CA ASN A 144 -22.03 -7.41 1.91
C ASN A 144 -21.88 -8.85 1.36
N PHE A 145 -20.99 -9.64 1.97
CA PHE A 145 -20.63 -10.97 1.46
C PHE A 145 -21.65 -12.08 1.73
N SER A 146 -22.70 -11.82 2.51
CA SER A 146 -23.78 -12.78 2.75
C SER A 146 -25.13 -12.28 2.20
N PRO A 147 -26.01 -13.17 1.71
CA PRO A 147 -27.32 -12.78 1.17
C PRO A 147 -28.17 -11.96 2.15
N GLN A 148 -28.00 -12.19 3.45
CA GLN A 148 -28.70 -11.44 4.50
C GLN A 148 -28.34 -9.96 4.48
N GLN A 149 -27.13 -9.60 4.04
CA GLN A 149 -26.61 -8.22 4.00
C GLN A 149 -26.95 -7.45 2.72
N TRP A 150 -27.65 -8.07 1.75
CA TRP A 150 -27.92 -7.43 0.44
C TRP A 150 -29.09 -6.45 0.47
N ASN A 151 -29.88 -6.45 1.53
CA ASN A 151 -31.00 -5.52 1.65
C ASN A 151 -30.53 -4.10 2.02
N LEU A 152 -31.40 -3.11 1.77
CA LEU A 152 -31.10 -1.69 1.99
C LEU A 152 -30.81 -1.37 3.46
N GLU A 153 -31.57 -1.97 4.39
CA GLU A 153 -31.43 -1.71 5.82
C GLU A 153 -30.05 -2.11 6.32
N GLU A 154 -29.59 -3.32 5.97
CA GLU A 154 -28.25 -3.81 6.30
C GLU A 154 -27.14 -2.99 5.65
N SER A 155 -27.34 -2.54 4.40
CA SER A 155 -26.38 -1.68 3.71
C SER A 155 -26.24 -0.32 4.41
N VAL A 156 -27.35 0.27 4.85
CA VAL A 156 -27.37 1.53 5.60
C VAL A 156 -26.76 1.35 7.00
N ALA A 157 -27.03 0.23 7.68
CA ALA A 157 -26.44 -0.08 8.96
C ALA A 157 -24.91 -0.22 8.84
N MET A 158 -24.42 -0.91 7.81
CA MET A 158 -22.99 -1.04 7.51
C MET A 158 -22.36 0.32 7.22
N TYR A 159 -22.97 1.15 6.38
CA TYR A 159 -22.50 2.51 6.10
C TYR A 159 -22.35 3.36 7.37
N LYS A 160 -23.37 3.37 8.24
CA LYS A 160 -23.33 4.09 9.53
C LYS A 160 -22.25 3.55 10.46
N LYS A 161 -22.04 2.23 10.46
CA LYS A 161 -20.96 1.60 11.21
C LYS A 161 -19.60 2.06 10.69
N SER A 162 -19.38 2.09 9.38
CA SER A 162 -18.14 2.59 8.77
C SER A 162 -17.83 4.03 9.20
N LEU A 163 -18.83 4.93 9.21
CA LEU A 163 -18.64 6.31 9.73
C LEU A 163 -18.13 6.32 11.17
N LYS A 164 -18.73 5.48 12.03
CA LYS A 164 -18.34 5.35 13.44
C LYS A 164 -16.92 4.80 13.59
N GLU A 165 -16.59 3.72 12.89
CA GLU A 165 -15.26 3.09 12.99
C GLU A 165 -14.16 3.99 12.41
N LEU A 166 -14.45 4.69 11.31
CA LEU A 166 -13.53 5.66 10.72
C LEU A 166 -13.46 6.98 11.49
N GLN A 167 -14.37 7.20 12.44
CA GLN A 167 -14.47 8.43 13.23
C GLN A 167 -14.63 9.68 12.35
N VAL A 168 -15.47 9.60 11.32
CA VAL A 168 -15.76 10.70 10.37
C VAL A 168 -17.26 10.89 10.19
N ASP A 169 -17.64 12.11 9.81
CA ASP A 169 -19.04 12.44 9.53
C ASP A 169 -19.45 12.16 8.07
N TYR A 170 -18.47 11.95 7.17
CA TYR A 170 -18.69 11.64 5.75
C TYR A 170 -17.55 10.81 5.13
N ILE A 171 -17.87 10.12 4.04
CA ILE A 171 -16.96 9.30 3.21
C ILE A 171 -16.84 9.97 1.84
N ASP A 172 -15.64 9.99 1.26
CA ASP A 172 -15.32 10.62 -0.03
C ASP A 172 -15.64 9.69 -1.23
#